data_AF-A0A3E1Q8H0-F1
#
_entry.id   AF-A0A3E1Q8H0-F1
#
_cell.length_a   1.000
_cell.length_b   1.000
_cell.length_c   1.000
_cell.angle_alpha   90.00
_cell.angle_beta   90.00
_cell.angle_gamma   90.00
#
_symmetry.space_group_name_H-M   'P 1'
#
loop_
_entity.id
_entity.type
_entity.pdbx_description
1 polymer ?
#
loop_
_entity_poly.entity_id
_entity_poly.type
_entity_poly.pdbx_seq_one_letter_code
_entity_poly.pdbx_strand_id
1 'polypeptide(L)'
;MFCNCETKKQKAELKKTEFYYPRISNFKTDSSLVKIYLDSIKNYGELIKIADQIACDGKEPLLKFENEQTDFNLIIYKECSELNDIVDFSDRNVISIENETIIINDDTEKTLDSLKSILENHILNPKKVFDYSQNIEKALILYYQKSSYSSKNIKSQLIQIATEFNDLNAKHSDSLPLKIKLSDYPYIRIQIPPLPTN
;
A
#
# COMPACT_ATOMS: atom_id res chain seq x y z
N MET A 1 -53.95 34.22 0.38
CA MET A 1 -52.65 34.15 -0.31
C MET A 1 -51.69 33.46 0.65
N PHE A 2 -51.49 32.15 0.51
CA PHE A 2 -50.63 31.36 1.40
C PHE A 2 -49.28 31.18 0.70
N CYS A 3 -48.22 31.80 1.22
CA CYS A 3 -46.86 31.61 0.73
C CYS A 3 -46.30 30.30 1.27
N ASN A 4 -46.03 29.36 0.37
CA ASN A 4 -45.35 28.11 0.64
C ASN A 4 -43.83 28.37 0.64
N CYS A 5 -43.16 28.20 1.78
CA CYS A 5 -41.69 28.24 1.84
C CYS A 5 -41.16 26.81 1.69
N GLU A 6 -40.76 26.43 0.47
CA GLU A 6 -39.97 25.23 0.26
C GLU A 6 -38.53 25.47 0.73
N THR A 7 -38.19 24.99 1.92
CA THR A 7 -36.80 24.85 2.35
C THR A 7 -36.11 23.77 1.49
N LYS A 8 -35.41 24.21 0.44
CA LYS A 8 -34.39 23.39 -0.24
C LYS A 8 -33.28 23.08 0.76
N LYS A 9 -33.30 21.89 1.37
CA LYS A 9 -32.14 21.30 2.03
C LYS A 9 -31.07 21.03 0.96
N GLN A 10 -30.18 21.98 0.73
CA GLN A 10 -28.90 21.66 0.10
C GLN A 10 -28.18 20.68 1.03
N LYS A 11 -28.03 19.43 0.59
CA LYS A 11 -27.05 18.51 1.17
C LYS A 11 -25.70 19.18 0.97
N ALA A 12 -25.13 19.75 2.03
CA ALA A 12 -23.72 20.06 2.05
C ALA A 12 -22.99 18.72 1.88
N GLU A 13 -22.36 18.49 0.74
CA GLU A 13 -21.40 17.40 0.58
C GLU A 13 -20.32 17.60 1.64
N LEU A 14 -20.17 16.64 2.55
CA LEU A 14 -19.12 16.66 3.54
C LEU A 14 -17.79 16.56 2.77
N LYS A 15 -16.96 17.60 2.85
CA LYS A 15 -15.64 17.56 2.23
C LYS A 15 -14.80 16.49 2.93
N LYS A 16 -14.45 15.42 2.21
CA LYS A 16 -13.58 14.36 2.72
C LYS A 16 -12.14 14.86 2.86
N THR A 17 -11.41 14.27 3.80
CA THR A 17 -9.96 14.49 3.95
C THR A 17 -9.23 13.71 2.87
N GLU A 18 -8.16 14.25 2.30
CA GLU A 18 -7.38 13.57 1.26
C GLU A 18 -5.98 13.25 1.74
N PHE A 19 -5.53 12.00 1.54
CA PHE A 19 -4.14 11.59 1.78
C PHE A 19 -3.45 11.14 0.50
N TYR A 20 -2.15 11.38 0.43
CA TYR A 20 -1.33 11.21 -0.77
C TYR A 20 -0.06 10.42 -0.45
N TYR A 21 0.12 9.29 -1.11
CA TYR A 21 1.24 8.37 -0.91
C TYR A 21 2.00 8.13 -2.23
N PRO A 22 3.35 8.11 -2.21
CA PRO A 22 4.22 8.13 -1.04
C PRO A 22 4.26 9.47 -0.30
N ARG A 23 4.21 10.58 -1.04
CA ARG A 23 4.07 11.94 -0.52
C ARG A 23 3.30 12.79 -1.53
N ILE A 24 2.69 13.89 -1.09
CA ILE A 24 2.00 14.83 -1.99
C ILE A 24 2.90 15.38 -3.10
N SER A 25 4.21 15.51 -2.85
CA SER A 25 5.18 15.98 -3.86
C SER A 25 5.33 15.04 -5.06
N ASN A 26 4.99 13.75 -4.91
CA ASN A 26 5.06 12.76 -5.99
C ASN A 26 3.94 12.94 -7.03
N PHE A 27 2.92 13.75 -6.73
CA PHE A 27 1.75 13.95 -7.60
C PHE A 27 1.89 15.17 -8.52
N LYS A 28 3.05 15.83 -8.57
CA LYS A 28 3.26 17.08 -9.33
C LYS A 28 3.28 16.88 -10.86
N THR A 29 3.47 15.66 -11.35
CA THR A 29 3.48 15.28 -12.78
C THR A 29 2.33 14.33 -13.07
N ASP A 30 1.10 14.86 -13.08
CA ASP A 30 -0.14 14.08 -13.20
C ASP A 30 -0.25 13.31 -14.54
N SER A 31 0.53 13.69 -15.57
CA SER A 31 0.44 13.09 -16.92
C SER A 31 0.89 11.63 -17.02
N SER A 32 1.69 11.13 -16.06
CA SER A 32 2.11 9.72 -16.02
C SER A 32 1.21 8.85 -15.14
N LEU A 33 0.31 9.45 -14.35
CA LEU A 33 -0.52 8.72 -13.39
C LEU A 33 -1.82 8.23 -14.04
N VAL A 34 -2.08 6.93 -13.98
CA VAL A 34 -3.33 6.33 -14.46
C VAL A 34 -4.17 5.87 -13.28
N LYS A 35 -5.37 6.43 -13.15
CA LYS A 35 -6.26 6.17 -12.01
C LYS A 35 -6.88 4.77 -12.10
N ILE A 36 -6.76 4.01 -11.02
CA ILE A 36 -7.49 2.77 -10.77
C ILE A 36 -8.41 3.02 -9.58
N TYR A 37 -9.73 2.86 -9.75
CA TYR A 37 -10.67 2.96 -8.64
C TYR A 37 -10.86 1.57 -8.03
N LEU A 38 -10.48 1.37 -6.78
CA LEU A 38 -10.52 0.04 -6.16
C LEU A 38 -11.95 -0.53 -6.09
N ASP A 39 -12.97 0.33 -5.99
CA ASP A 39 -14.38 -0.06 -5.99
C ASP A 39 -14.88 -0.57 -7.36
N SER A 40 -14.16 -0.30 -8.45
CA SER A 40 -14.47 -0.86 -9.78
C SER A 40 -13.74 -2.18 -10.05
N ILE A 41 -12.94 -2.67 -9.12
CA ILE A 41 -12.17 -3.91 -9.24
C ILE A 41 -12.90 -5.05 -8.54
N LYS A 42 -12.86 -6.25 -9.12
CA LYS A 42 -13.45 -7.46 -8.53
C LYS A 42 -12.56 -8.08 -7.46
N ASN A 43 -11.27 -8.25 -7.77
CA ASN A 43 -10.33 -9.00 -6.95
C ASN A 43 -8.87 -8.62 -7.26
N TYR A 44 -7.94 -9.21 -6.49
CA TYR A 44 -6.51 -8.94 -6.61
C TYR A 44 -5.94 -9.26 -7.99
N GLY A 45 -6.40 -10.35 -8.62
CA GLY A 45 -5.94 -10.74 -9.95
C GLY A 45 -6.25 -9.69 -11.02
N GLU A 46 -7.43 -9.07 -10.95
CA GLU A 46 -7.80 -7.96 -11.84
C GLU A 46 -6.99 -6.70 -11.53
N LEU A 47 -6.78 -6.37 -10.25
CA LEU A 47 -5.94 -5.25 -9.83
C LEU A 47 -4.52 -5.37 -10.41
N ILE A 48 -3.90 -6.54 -10.24
CA ILE A 48 -2.57 -6.85 -10.75
C ILE A 48 -2.51 -6.67 -12.26
N LYS A 49 -3.46 -7.26 -13.00
CA LYS A 49 -3.47 -7.18 -14.46
C LYS A 49 -3.56 -5.75 -14.97
N ILE A 50 -4.42 -4.92 -14.36
CA ILE A 50 -4.57 -3.52 -14.75
C ILE A 50 -3.32 -2.71 -14.39
N ALA A 51 -2.77 -2.91 -13.19
CA ALA A 51 -1.54 -2.23 -12.78
C ALA A 51 -0.34 -2.62 -13.65
N ASP A 52 -0.24 -3.89 -14.05
CA ASP A 52 0.80 -4.41 -14.94
C ASP A 52 0.72 -3.77 -16.33
N GLN A 53 -0.48 -3.71 -16.93
CA GLN A 53 -0.68 -3.03 -18.20
C GLN A 53 -0.24 -1.57 -18.15
N ILE A 54 -0.63 -0.84 -17.09
CA ILE A 54 -0.24 0.55 -16.90
C ILE A 54 1.28 0.70 -16.80
N ALA A 55 1.93 -0.18 -16.03
CA ALA A 55 3.39 -0.18 -15.87
C ALA A 55 4.11 -0.48 -17.21
N CYS A 56 3.62 -1.46 -17.98
CA CYS A 56 4.17 -1.79 -19.30
C CYS A 56 3.94 -0.69 -20.35
N ASP A 57 2.92 0.14 -20.18
CA ASP A 57 2.72 1.35 -20.99
C ASP A 57 3.66 2.51 -20.58
N GLY A 58 4.59 2.28 -19.64
CA GLY A 58 5.53 3.29 -19.12
C GLY A 58 4.87 4.32 -18.19
N LYS A 59 3.73 3.98 -17.59
CA LYS A 59 2.94 4.84 -16.71
C LYS A 59 2.89 4.29 -15.29
N GLU A 60 2.43 5.11 -14.36
CA GLU A 60 2.35 4.76 -12.94
C GLU A 60 0.89 4.53 -12.51
N PRO A 61 0.58 3.37 -11.91
CA PRO A 61 -0.76 3.11 -11.38
C PRO A 61 -1.05 3.97 -10.15
N LEU A 62 -2.12 4.76 -10.20
CA LEU A 62 -2.65 5.52 -9.07
C LEU A 62 -3.91 4.84 -8.53
N LEU A 63 -3.77 4.10 -7.45
CA LEU A 63 -4.90 3.46 -6.78
C LEU A 63 -5.67 4.48 -5.94
N LYS A 64 -6.97 4.58 -6.21
CA LYS A 64 -7.94 5.42 -5.51
C LYS A 64 -8.86 4.54 -4.69
N PHE A 65 -8.96 4.82 -3.39
CA PHE A 65 -9.88 4.14 -2.48
C PHE A 65 -10.30 5.11 -1.38
N GLU A 66 -11.44 4.84 -0.74
CA GLU A 66 -12.04 5.77 0.20
C GLU A 66 -12.74 5.07 1.35
N ASN A 67 -12.90 5.78 2.47
CA ASN A 67 -13.92 5.47 3.48
C ASN A 67 -14.93 6.63 3.57
N GLU A 68 -15.79 6.62 4.58
CA GLU A 68 -16.83 7.66 4.75
C GLU A 68 -16.26 9.08 4.89
N GLN A 69 -15.05 9.22 5.43
CA GLN A 69 -14.46 10.51 5.83
C GLN A 69 -13.25 10.90 4.99
N THR A 70 -12.65 9.95 4.29
CA THR A 70 -11.29 10.08 3.76
C THR A 70 -11.16 9.45 2.37
N ASP A 71 -10.51 10.18 1.48
CA ASP A 71 -10.06 9.71 0.17
C ASP A 71 -8.56 9.47 0.19
N PHE A 72 -8.14 8.30 -0.26
CA PHE A 72 -6.76 7.86 -0.27
C PHE A 72 -6.25 7.76 -1.71
N ASN A 73 -5.06 8.32 -1.93
CA ASN A 73 -4.39 8.39 -3.22
C ASN A 73 -3.04 7.71 -3.10
N LEU A 74 -2.91 6.52 -3.67
CA LEU A 74 -1.71 5.70 -3.54
C LEU A 74 -1.10 5.44 -4.91
N ILE A 75 0.05 6.03 -5.18
CA ILE A 75 0.87 5.61 -6.32
C ILE A 75 1.46 4.24 -5.95
N ILE A 76 1.06 3.23 -6.69
CA ILE A 76 1.49 1.85 -6.49
C ILE A 76 2.74 1.62 -7.32
N TYR A 77 3.76 1.02 -6.71
CA TYR A 77 4.90 0.54 -7.46
C TYR A 77 4.55 -0.82 -8.10
N LYS A 78 4.64 -0.90 -9.42
CA LYS A 78 4.51 -2.13 -10.20
C LYS A 78 5.56 -2.09 -11.31
N GLU A 79 6.33 -3.16 -11.41
CA GLU A 79 7.23 -3.37 -12.53
C GLU A 79 6.46 -4.04 -13.66
N CYS A 80 6.77 -3.67 -14.91
CA CYS A 80 6.23 -4.34 -16.08
C CYS A 80 6.72 -5.78 -16.12
N SER A 81 5.79 -6.74 -16.14
CA SER A 81 6.11 -8.16 -16.17
C SER A 81 6.90 -8.59 -17.41
N GLU A 82 6.80 -7.86 -18.52
CA GLU A 82 7.54 -8.16 -19.76
C GLU A 82 9.06 -7.92 -19.66
N LEU A 83 9.52 -7.16 -18.66
CA LEU A 83 10.93 -6.83 -18.48
C LEU A 83 11.76 -7.98 -17.85
N ASN A 84 11.12 -9.05 -17.35
CA ASN A 84 11.78 -10.25 -16.77
C ASN A 84 12.86 -9.95 -15.71
N ASP A 85 12.73 -8.87 -14.96
CA ASP A 85 13.65 -8.56 -13.87
C ASP A 85 13.36 -9.42 -12.63
N ILE A 86 14.37 -10.16 -12.18
CA ILE A 86 14.33 -10.88 -10.89
C ILE A 86 14.79 -9.89 -9.83
N VAL A 87 13.85 -9.38 -9.04
CA VAL A 87 14.16 -8.51 -7.90
C VAL A 87 14.35 -9.36 -6.65
N ASP A 88 15.53 -9.26 -6.04
CA ASP A 88 15.82 -9.84 -4.73
C ASP A 88 15.17 -8.97 -3.65
N PHE A 89 14.21 -9.54 -2.93
CA PHE A 89 13.50 -8.86 -1.84
C PHE A 89 13.95 -9.30 -0.45
N SER A 90 15.08 -10.01 -0.34
CA SER A 90 15.70 -10.36 0.95
C SER A 90 16.29 -9.14 1.70
N ASP A 91 16.08 -7.94 1.16
CA ASP A 91 16.48 -6.70 1.78
C ASP A 91 15.62 -6.39 3.01
N ARG A 92 16.30 -6.10 4.14
CA ARG A 92 15.73 -5.58 5.40
C ARG A 92 14.87 -4.32 5.26
N ASN A 93 14.83 -3.74 4.07
CA ASN A 93 13.99 -2.60 3.72
C ASN A 93 12.56 -3.01 3.35
N VAL A 94 12.24 -4.29 3.34
CA VAL A 94 10.96 -4.82 2.88
C VAL A 94 10.25 -5.59 3.99
N ILE A 95 8.97 -5.29 4.18
CA ILE A 95 8.03 -6.23 4.83
C ILE A 95 7.03 -6.69 3.78
N SER A 96 6.53 -7.91 3.93
CA SER A 96 5.51 -8.46 3.04
C SER A 96 4.19 -8.60 3.78
N ILE A 97 3.09 -8.23 3.13
CA ILE A 97 1.73 -8.43 3.64
C ILE A 97 1.04 -9.40 2.68
N GLU A 98 0.66 -10.56 3.20
CA GLU A 98 -0.06 -11.61 2.48
C GLU A 98 -1.17 -12.17 3.36
N ASN A 99 -2.40 -12.20 2.84
CA ASN A 99 -3.61 -12.47 3.62
C ASN A 99 -3.60 -11.58 4.88
N GLU A 100 -3.80 -12.14 6.07
CA GLU A 100 -3.80 -11.42 7.35
C GLU A 100 -2.43 -11.47 8.08
N THR A 101 -1.37 -11.85 7.35
CA THR A 101 -0.02 -12.03 7.89
C THR A 101 0.93 -10.96 7.35
N ILE A 102 1.78 -10.45 8.24
CA ILE A 102 2.92 -9.60 7.92
C ILE A 102 4.19 -10.44 8.13
N ILE A 103 5.00 -10.56 7.09
CA ILE A 103 6.26 -11.29 7.07
C ILE A 103 7.42 -10.28 7.12
N ILE A 104 8.34 -10.49 8.04
CA ILE A 104 9.51 -9.63 8.28
C ILE A 104 10.76 -10.51 8.22
N ASN A 105 11.69 -10.17 7.32
CA ASN A 105 13.02 -10.78 7.19
C ASN A 105 13.02 -12.33 7.22
N ASP A 106 12.27 -12.98 6.31
CA ASP A 106 12.11 -14.44 6.15
C ASP A 106 11.51 -15.25 7.31
N ASP A 107 11.73 -14.85 8.56
CA ASP A 107 11.55 -15.71 9.73
C ASP A 107 10.42 -15.26 10.66
N THR A 108 10.06 -13.98 10.64
CA THR A 108 9.08 -13.42 11.58
C THR A 108 7.73 -13.23 10.91
N GLU A 109 6.73 -13.95 11.39
CA GLU A 109 5.31 -13.73 11.04
C GLU A 109 4.57 -13.03 12.17
N LYS A 110 3.75 -12.05 11.80
CA LYS A 110 2.90 -11.28 12.70
C LYS A 110 1.52 -11.10 12.09
N THR A 111 0.50 -10.88 12.92
CA THR A 111 -0.85 -10.57 12.45
C THR A 111 -1.01 -9.07 12.20
N LEU A 112 -2.02 -8.69 11.40
CA LEU A 112 -2.35 -7.28 11.16
C LEU A 112 -2.71 -6.50 12.44
N ASP A 113 -3.08 -7.14 13.55
CA ASP A 113 -3.29 -6.46 14.83
C ASP A 113 -2.03 -5.74 15.34
N SER A 114 -0.85 -6.18 14.89
CA SER A 114 0.43 -5.57 15.22
C SER A 114 0.95 -4.58 14.19
N LEU A 115 0.13 -4.24 13.18
CA LEU A 115 0.52 -3.39 12.05
C LEU A 115 1.11 -2.04 12.50
N LYS A 116 0.52 -1.40 13.50
CA LYS A 116 1.00 -0.12 14.04
C LYS A 116 2.46 -0.14 14.45
N SER A 117 2.82 -1.09 15.32
CA SER A 117 4.18 -1.20 15.84
C SER A 117 5.16 -1.69 14.77
N ILE A 118 4.69 -2.51 13.84
CA ILE A 118 5.48 -2.97 12.69
C ILE A 118 5.78 -1.80 11.75
N LEU A 119 4.81 -0.96 11.39
CA LEU A 119 5.03 0.21 10.54
C LEU A 119 6.00 1.20 11.19
N GLU A 120 5.88 1.46 12.49
CA GLU A 120 6.80 2.31 13.22
C GLU A 120 8.23 1.76 13.16
N ASN A 121 8.43 0.48 13.46
CA ASN A 121 9.75 -0.15 13.39
C ASN A 121 10.29 -0.23 11.95
N HIS A 122 9.42 -0.52 10.99
CA HIS A 122 9.81 -0.68 9.59
C HIS A 122 10.24 0.62 8.95
N ILE A 123 9.50 1.71 9.20
CA ILE A 123 9.75 3.01 8.57
C ILE A 123 10.84 3.76 9.33
N LEU A 124 10.74 3.87 10.65
CA LEU A 124 11.62 4.72 11.47
C LEU A 124 12.80 3.96 12.08
N ASN A 125 12.61 2.67 12.39
CA ASN A 125 13.54 1.81 13.09
C ASN A 125 14.30 2.49 14.25
N PRO A 126 13.60 3.10 15.23
CA PRO A 126 14.25 3.94 16.25
C PRO A 126 15.23 3.16 17.14
N LYS A 127 14.99 1.86 17.31
CA LYS A 127 15.82 0.93 18.08
C LYS A 127 16.94 0.28 17.27
N LYS A 128 17.06 0.60 15.98
CA LYS A 128 18.05 0.02 15.04
C LYS A 128 18.04 -1.51 15.07
N VAL A 129 16.84 -2.09 15.13
CA VAL A 129 16.64 -3.54 15.06
C VAL A 129 17.08 -4.01 13.67
N PHE A 130 17.86 -5.07 13.64
CA PHE A 130 18.50 -5.57 12.43
C PHE A 130 17.51 -5.95 11.34
N ASP A 131 16.34 -6.48 11.72
CA ASP A 131 15.34 -7.02 10.79
C ASP A 131 14.51 -5.96 10.05
N TYR A 132 14.67 -4.68 10.39
CA TYR A 132 13.90 -3.58 9.81
C TYR A 132 14.77 -2.60 9.00
N SER A 133 14.11 -1.74 8.22
CA SER A 133 14.79 -0.82 7.34
C SER A 133 15.75 0.08 8.10
N GLN A 134 16.92 0.33 7.51
CA GLN A 134 17.89 1.30 8.03
C GLN A 134 17.76 2.66 7.33
N ASN A 135 16.83 2.78 6.38
CA ASN A 135 16.64 3.98 5.58
C ASN A 135 15.15 4.19 5.27
N ILE A 136 14.58 5.26 5.83
CA ILE A 136 13.18 5.68 5.63
C ILE A 136 12.81 5.70 4.14
N GLU A 137 13.69 6.20 3.27
CA GLU A 137 13.43 6.29 1.82
C GLU A 137 13.46 4.93 1.11
N LYS A 138 14.00 3.89 1.75
CA LYS A 138 14.04 2.52 1.20
C LYS A 138 12.94 1.63 1.74
N ALA A 139 12.36 1.91 2.91
CA ALA A 139 11.25 1.15 3.48
C ALA A 139 10.13 0.93 2.45
N LEU A 140 9.78 -0.33 2.19
CA LEU A 140 8.81 -0.75 1.19
C LEU A 140 7.91 -1.84 1.78
N ILE A 141 6.62 -1.81 1.43
CA ILE A 141 5.69 -2.88 1.71
C ILE A 141 5.47 -3.65 0.41
N LEU A 142 5.82 -4.92 0.37
CA LEU A 142 5.34 -5.84 -0.65
C LEU A 142 3.93 -6.27 -0.27
N TYR A 143 2.96 -6.00 -1.13
CA TYR A 143 1.60 -6.42 -0.93
C TYR A 143 1.29 -7.51 -1.95
N TYR A 144 0.94 -8.71 -1.48
CA TYR A 144 0.51 -9.83 -2.30
C TYR A 144 -0.78 -10.40 -1.75
N GLN A 145 -1.69 -10.79 -2.63
CA GLN A 145 -2.86 -11.59 -2.24
C GLN A 145 -3.11 -12.67 -3.29
N LYS A 146 -3.87 -13.71 -2.90
CA LYS A 146 -4.34 -14.67 -3.91
C LYS A 146 -5.21 -13.95 -4.93
N SER A 147 -5.13 -14.35 -6.21
CA SER A 147 -5.89 -13.73 -7.31
C SER A 147 -7.39 -13.57 -7.03
N SER A 148 -8.01 -14.51 -6.30
CA SER A 148 -9.43 -14.48 -5.93
C SER A 148 -9.77 -13.56 -4.73
N TYR A 149 -8.78 -12.98 -4.05
CA TYR A 149 -8.97 -12.15 -2.87
C TYR A 149 -9.76 -10.88 -3.24
N SER A 150 -10.89 -10.68 -2.57
CA SER A 150 -11.89 -9.69 -2.99
C SER A 150 -11.40 -8.25 -2.84
N SER A 151 -11.84 -7.36 -3.73
CA SER A 151 -11.55 -5.92 -3.63
C SER A 151 -12.01 -5.30 -2.32
N LYS A 152 -13.12 -5.77 -1.75
CA LYS A 152 -13.58 -5.34 -0.41
C LYS A 152 -12.53 -5.59 0.66
N ASN A 153 -11.92 -6.78 0.66
CA ASN A 153 -10.89 -7.12 1.65
C ASN A 153 -9.60 -6.34 1.38
N ILE A 154 -9.19 -6.19 0.12
CA ILE A 154 -8.05 -5.35 -0.28
C ILE A 154 -8.26 -3.92 0.25
N LYS A 155 -9.45 -3.35 0.02
CA LYS A 155 -9.82 -2.01 0.47
C LYS A 155 -9.73 -1.90 1.99
N SER A 156 -10.25 -2.87 2.72
CA SER A 156 -10.17 -2.91 4.18
C SER A 156 -8.72 -2.89 4.67
N GLN A 157 -7.86 -3.72 4.10
CA GLN A 157 -6.45 -3.79 4.49
C GLN A 157 -5.67 -2.52 4.15
N LEU A 158 -5.88 -1.97 2.94
CA LEU A 158 -5.21 -0.73 2.53
C LEU A 158 -5.66 0.46 3.38
N ILE A 159 -6.93 0.53 3.78
CA ILE A 159 -7.42 1.54 4.74
C ILE A 159 -6.76 1.37 6.10
N GLN A 160 -6.61 0.13 6.59
CA GLN A 160 -5.93 -0.13 7.85
C GLN A 160 -4.46 0.32 7.82
N ILE A 161 -3.72 -0.04 6.76
CA ILE A 161 -2.33 0.39 6.54
C ILE A 161 -2.25 1.92 6.47
N ALA A 162 -3.09 2.56 5.66
CA ALA A 162 -3.09 4.00 5.49
C ALA A 162 -3.43 4.75 6.79
N THR A 163 -4.38 4.24 7.57
CA THR A 163 -4.79 4.84 8.84
C THR A 163 -3.66 4.78 9.87
N GLU A 164 -3.07 3.60 10.09
CA GLU A 164 -1.95 3.43 11.02
C GLU A 164 -0.71 4.24 10.57
N PHE A 165 -0.48 4.32 9.25
CA PHE A 165 0.58 5.17 8.71
C PHE A 165 0.31 6.66 8.94
N ASN A 166 -0.92 7.15 8.73
CA ASN A 166 -1.24 8.56 8.92
C ASN A 166 -1.06 8.99 10.38
N ASP A 167 -1.48 8.15 11.33
CA ASP A 167 -1.25 8.35 12.76
C ASP A 167 0.24 8.46 13.11
N LEU A 168 1.08 7.68 12.42
CA LEU A 168 2.53 7.77 12.53
C LEU A 168 3.04 9.07 11.89
N ASN A 169 2.68 9.34 10.65
CA ASN A 169 3.21 10.44 9.84
C ASN A 169 2.85 11.83 10.40
N ALA A 170 1.68 11.97 11.02
CA ALA A 170 1.27 13.21 11.68
C ALA A 170 2.24 13.63 12.79
N LYS A 171 2.87 12.68 13.48
CA LYS A 171 3.91 12.94 14.50
C LYS A 171 5.24 13.39 13.91
N HIS A 172 5.40 13.25 12.59
CA HIS A 172 6.62 13.52 11.83
C HIS A 172 6.41 14.58 10.75
N SER A 173 5.46 15.51 10.95
CA SER A 173 5.20 16.65 10.06
C SER A 173 4.92 16.22 8.60
N ASP A 174 4.24 15.09 8.43
CA ASP A 174 3.85 14.53 7.12
C ASP A 174 5.02 14.27 6.16
N SER A 175 6.22 14.03 6.72
CA SER A 175 7.45 13.86 5.95
C SER A 175 7.77 12.40 5.57
N LEU A 176 7.11 11.42 6.19
CA LEU A 176 7.40 10.01 5.95
C LEU A 176 6.81 9.56 4.61
N PRO A 177 7.46 8.64 3.88
CA PRO A 177 6.91 8.03 2.68
C PRO A 177 6.20 6.71 3.01
N LEU A 178 4.99 6.52 2.49
CA LEU A 178 4.35 5.20 2.41
C LEU A 178 4.52 4.62 1.01
N LYS A 179 5.34 3.58 0.86
CA LYS A 179 5.56 2.91 -0.43
C LYS A 179 5.02 1.50 -0.39
N ILE A 180 4.16 1.17 -1.33
CA ILE A 180 3.58 -0.16 -1.51
C ILE A 180 3.88 -0.64 -2.93
N LYS A 181 4.47 -1.82 -3.04
CA LYS A 181 4.67 -2.55 -4.30
C LYS A 181 3.65 -3.67 -4.39
N LEU A 182 2.92 -3.74 -5.49
CA LEU A 182 2.09 -4.90 -5.79
C LEU A 182 2.97 -6.03 -6.30
N SER A 183 2.86 -7.20 -5.67
CA SER A 183 3.58 -8.39 -6.06
C SER A 183 2.68 -9.38 -6.80
N ASP A 184 3.25 -10.01 -7.83
CA ASP A 184 2.59 -11.03 -8.65
C ASP A 184 2.66 -12.43 -7.99
N TYR A 185 3.60 -12.62 -7.06
CA TYR A 185 3.87 -13.88 -6.39
C TYR A 185 3.88 -13.72 -4.86
N PRO A 186 3.54 -14.80 -4.13
CA PRO A 186 3.65 -14.83 -2.67
C PRO A 186 5.09 -14.64 -2.25
N TYR A 187 5.28 -14.35 -0.97
CA TYR A 187 6.61 -14.31 -0.39
C TYR A 187 7.29 -15.68 -0.52
N ILE A 188 8.50 -15.71 -1.09
CA ILE A 188 9.28 -16.93 -1.27
C ILE A 188 10.33 -16.99 -0.14
N ARG A 189 10.17 -17.93 0.78
CA ARG A 189 11.18 -18.22 1.80
C ARG A 189 12.34 -18.99 1.18
N ILE A 190 13.55 -18.44 1.26
CA ILE A 190 14.75 -19.16 0.86
C ILE A 190 15.13 -20.13 1.99
N GLN A 191 14.93 -21.43 1.78
CA GLN A 191 15.44 -22.42 2.72
C GLN A 191 16.96 -22.52 2.56
N ILE A 192 17.70 -22.14 3.60
CA ILE A 192 19.14 -22.37 3.64
C ILE A 192 19.34 -23.89 3.66
N PRO A 193 20.05 -24.48 2.68
CA PRO A 193 20.30 -25.91 2.68
C PRO A 193 21.05 -26.32 3.97
N PRO A 194 20.76 -27.49 4.54
CA PRO A 194 21.44 -27.95 5.75
C PRO A 194 22.95 -27.98 5.51
N LEU A 195 23.72 -27.49 6.48
CA LEU A 195 25.18 -27.56 6.43
C LEU A 195 25.59 -29.04 6.26
N PRO A 196 26.54 -29.35 5.36
CA PRO A 196 27.02 -30.71 5.21
C PRO A 196 27.58 -31.20 6.54
N THR A 197 27.08 -32.34 7.02
CA THR A 197 27.61 -33.03 8.19
C THR A 197 28.96 -33.65 7.80
N ASN A 198 30.04 -33.24 8.47
CA ASN A 198 31.36 -33.89 8.37
C ASN A 198 31.35 -35.32 8.91
#